data_AF-A0A831QTG3-F1
#
_entry.id   AF-A0A831QTG3-F1
#
_cell.length_a   1.000
_cell.length_b   1.000
_cell.length_c   1.000
_cell.angle_alpha   90.00
_cell.angle_beta   90.00
_cell.angle_gamma   90.00
#
_symmetry.space_group_name_H-M   'P 1'
#
loop_
_entity.id
_entity.type
_entity.pdbx_description
1 polymer ?
#
loop_
_entity_poly.entity_id
_entity_poly.type
_entity_poly.pdbx_seq_one_letter_code
_entity_poly.pdbx_strand_id
1 'polypeptide(L)'
;MKYNRIITTVICAALVLTACSDNYLEYEPEGVLSNENVATAENAESLVIAAYAGIANDEMVGPLTHQWVYGSVRSDDAYKGGGGRGDVGEIDRYEQYNLTIADMGDFMAPRTWTDFYKAISRINFALSVINEIPEGEYPEKILRQAELRFLRAHSYFMLKLIFKKIPYITENLTQEEIEQTSNDVDNDALWNTIAEDFLFAYDNLPQSQDQVGRADRNAAAAYLAKLRLFQAYEQNDQHQVTNINTSRLEEVIEYVDEVTASLQPDFGENFLDGFDNGPESIWAAQFSIND
;
A
#
# COMPACT_ATOMS: atom_id res chain seq x y z
N MET A 1 7.54 76.27 0.05
CA MET A 1 7.81 75.30 -1.04
C MET A 1 8.76 74.16 -0.63
N LYS A 2 9.90 74.40 0.05
CA LYS A 2 10.82 73.31 0.46
C LYS A 2 10.22 72.33 1.50
N TYR A 3 9.49 72.82 2.51
CA TYR A 3 8.85 71.98 3.52
C TYR A 3 7.75 71.06 2.95
N ASN A 4 6.90 71.56 2.04
CA ASN A 4 5.89 70.72 1.38
C ASN A 4 6.53 69.60 0.54
N ARG A 5 7.69 69.85 -0.10
CA ARG A 5 8.42 68.81 -0.84
C ARG A 5 8.97 67.72 0.07
N ILE A 6 9.50 68.08 1.25
CA ILE A 6 10.01 67.10 2.23
C ILE A 6 8.87 66.25 2.80
N ILE A 7 7.73 66.87 3.12
CA ILE A 7 6.54 66.16 3.61
C ILE A 7 6.01 65.19 2.56
N THR A 8 5.94 65.60 1.28
CA THR A 8 5.53 64.70 0.19
C THR A 8 6.53 63.55 0.01
N THR A 9 7.84 63.80 0.09
CA THR A 9 8.85 62.73 -0.01
C THR A 9 8.76 61.73 1.15
N VAL A 10 8.53 62.20 2.38
CA VAL A 10 8.37 61.31 3.55
C VAL A 10 7.09 60.48 3.46
N ILE A 11 5.98 61.08 3.01
CA ILE A 11 4.71 60.35 2.81
C ILE A 11 4.84 59.30 1.70
N CYS A 12 5.50 59.63 0.57
CA CYS A 12 5.74 58.65 -0.49
C CYS A 12 6.69 57.52 -0.03
N ALA A 13 7.71 57.83 0.77
CA ALA A 13 8.61 56.81 1.32
C ALA A 13 7.90 55.88 2.31
N ALA A 14 6.99 56.42 3.13
CA ALA A 14 6.17 55.62 4.05
C ALA A 14 5.20 54.70 3.30
N LEU A 15 4.62 55.15 2.17
CA LEU A 15 3.74 54.34 1.33
C LEU A 15 4.47 53.19 0.61
N VAL A 16 5.74 53.36 0.28
CA VAL A 16 6.57 52.29 -0.34
C VAL A 16 6.93 51.22 0.69
N LEU A 17 7.09 51.59 1.97
CA LEU A 17 7.42 50.64 3.05
C LEU A 17 6.22 49.77 3.48
N THR A 18 4.98 50.16 3.15
CA THR A 18 3.77 49.37 3.44
C THR A 18 3.23 48.63 2.20
N ALA A 19 3.85 48.79 1.03
CA ALA A 19 3.38 48.21 -0.22
C ALA A 19 3.81 46.75 -0.44
N CYS A 20 4.80 46.27 0.31
CA CYS A 20 5.14 44.85 0.36
C CYS A 20 4.32 44.21 1.47
N SER A 21 3.16 43.65 1.13
CA SER A 21 2.49 42.71 2.02
C SER A 21 3.27 41.39 1.99
N ASP A 22 3.57 40.82 3.16
CA ASP A 22 4.24 39.51 3.29
C ASP A 22 3.51 38.42 2.47
N ASN A 23 2.18 38.55 2.34
CA ASN A 23 1.30 37.63 1.62
C ASN A 23 1.46 37.65 0.07
N TYR A 24 2.26 38.53 -0.52
CA TYR A 24 2.50 38.49 -1.99
C TYR A 24 3.32 37.26 -2.42
N LEU A 25 4.11 36.70 -1.50
CA LEU A 25 4.91 35.50 -1.72
C LEU A 25 4.18 34.20 -1.32
N GLU A 26 3.02 34.33 -0.68
CA GLU A 26 2.15 33.21 -0.30
C GLU A 26 1.20 32.91 -1.46
N TYR A 27 1.65 32.05 -2.39
CA TYR A 27 0.85 31.55 -3.50
C TYR A 27 0.46 30.10 -3.24
N GLU A 28 -0.81 29.88 -2.91
CA GLU A 28 -1.42 28.54 -2.93
C GLU A 28 -1.74 28.18 -4.40
N PRO A 29 -1.16 27.09 -4.96
CA PRO A 29 -1.47 26.67 -6.31
C PRO A 29 -2.94 26.26 -6.45
N GLU A 30 -3.68 26.93 -7.34
CA GLU A 30 -5.06 26.56 -7.65
C GLU A 30 -5.14 25.18 -8.33
N GLY A 31 -6.11 24.35 -7.91
CA GLY A 31 -6.33 23.01 -8.47
C GLY A 31 -5.45 21.90 -7.89
N VAL A 32 -4.67 22.19 -6.83
CA VAL A 32 -3.89 21.20 -6.08
C VAL A 32 -4.24 21.32 -4.61
N LEU A 33 -4.43 20.19 -3.93
CA LEU A 33 -4.60 20.17 -2.48
C LEU A 33 -3.21 19.97 -1.83
N SER A 34 -2.84 20.84 -0.90
CA SER A 34 -1.67 20.62 -0.05
C SER A 34 -1.95 19.54 0.99
N ASN A 35 -0.90 18.93 1.56
CA ASN A 35 -1.06 17.97 2.67
C ASN A 35 -1.82 18.60 3.84
N GLU A 36 -1.56 19.87 4.14
CA GLU A 36 -2.23 20.63 5.20
C GLU A 36 -3.74 20.80 4.90
N ASN A 37 -4.11 21.00 3.63
CA ASN A 37 -5.51 21.15 3.22
C ASN A 37 -6.30 19.83 3.28
N VAL A 38 -5.64 18.67 3.17
CA VAL A 38 -6.29 17.35 3.20
C VAL A 38 -6.16 16.62 4.54
N ALA A 39 -5.19 17.00 5.39
CA ALA A 39 -4.95 16.39 6.69
C ALA A 39 -5.96 16.85 7.75
N THR A 40 -7.24 16.62 7.48
CA THR A 40 -8.33 17.00 8.39
C THR A 40 -9.22 15.80 8.71
N ALA A 41 -9.86 15.84 9.88
CA ALA A 41 -10.80 14.80 10.29
C ALA A 41 -11.97 14.62 9.31
N GLU A 42 -12.40 15.71 8.66
CA GLU A 42 -13.47 15.70 7.63
C GLU A 42 -13.05 14.90 6.38
N ASN A 43 -11.76 14.91 6.05
CA ASN A 43 -11.23 14.21 4.88
C ASN A 43 -10.78 12.77 5.18
N ALA A 44 -10.89 12.31 6.43
CA ALA A 44 -10.40 10.99 6.86
C ALA A 44 -10.91 9.85 5.97
N GLU A 45 -12.21 9.85 5.64
CA GLU A 45 -12.80 8.83 4.78
C GLU A 45 -12.27 8.89 3.34
N SER A 46 -12.11 10.09 2.78
CA SER A 46 -11.52 10.29 1.45
C SER A 46 -10.07 9.79 1.37
N LEU A 47 -9.30 9.94 2.44
CA LEU A 47 -7.93 9.43 2.53
C LEU A 47 -7.91 7.90 2.58
N VAL A 48 -8.86 7.26 3.27
CA VAL A 48 -9.02 5.79 3.24
C VAL A 48 -9.36 5.31 1.83
N ILE A 49 -10.29 5.98 1.15
CA ILE A 49 -10.63 5.66 -0.24
C ILE A 49 -9.40 5.80 -1.15
N ALA A 50 -8.61 6.87 -1.00
CA ALA A 50 -7.38 7.07 -1.76
C ALA A 50 -6.32 5.98 -1.50
N ALA A 51 -6.27 5.44 -0.27
CA ALA A 51 -5.43 4.31 0.08
C ALA A 51 -5.87 3.01 -0.63
N TYR A 52 -7.18 2.70 -0.64
CA TYR A 52 -7.73 1.58 -1.42
C TYR A 52 -7.44 1.73 -2.92
N ALA A 53 -7.68 2.92 -3.47
CA ALA A 53 -7.37 3.23 -4.87
C ALA A 53 -5.88 3.08 -5.19
N GLY A 54 -4.99 3.29 -4.20
CA GLY A 54 -3.55 3.04 -4.37
C GLY A 54 -3.20 1.60 -4.68
N ILE A 55 -3.98 0.63 -4.18
CA ILE A 55 -3.78 -0.80 -4.45
C ILE A 55 -4.45 -1.23 -5.75
N ALA A 56 -5.64 -0.68 -6.05
CA ALA A 56 -6.42 -1.03 -7.23
C ALA A 56 -5.98 -0.30 -8.51
N ASN A 57 -5.14 0.73 -8.42
CA ASN A 57 -4.57 1.44 -9.57
C ASN A 57 -3.44 0.63 -10.23
N ASP A 58 -3.83 -0.52 -10.75
CA ASP A 58 -2.96 -1.55 -11.29
C ASP A 58 -2.50 -1.23 -12.72
N GLU A 59 -1.33 -1.73 -13.09
CA GLU A 59 -0.83 -1.63 -14.45
C GLU A 59 0.03 -2.84 -14.81
N MET A 60 0.07 -3.17 -16.10
CA MET A 60 0.84 -4.31 -16.61
C MET A 60 2.34 -4.21 -16.25
N VAL A 61 2.90 -2.99 -16.23
CA VAL A 61 4.34 -2.76 -16.07
C VAL A 61 4.80 -2.77 -14.61
N GLY A 62 3.88 -2.78 -13.65
CA GLY A 62 4.15 -2.72 -12.22
C GLY A 62 3.00 -3.33 -11.41
N PRO A 63 2.69 -4.62 -11.61
CA PRO A 63 1.41 -5.14 -11.18
C PRO A 63 1.28 -5.26 -9.65
N LEU A 64 0.18 -4.72 -9.13
CA LEU A 64 -0.22 -4.77 -7.72
C LEU A 64 -1.27 -5.84 -7.44
N THR A 65 -2.19 -6.09 -8.37
CA THR A 65 -3.35 -6.97 -8.12
C THR A 65 -3.21 -8.38 -8.67
N HIS A 66 -2.18 -8.64 -9.48
CA HIS A 66 -1.94 -9.96 -10.05
C HIS A 66 -0.47 -10.39 -9.94
N GLN A 67 -0.25 -11.70 -9.89
CA GLN A 67 1.09 -12.30 -9.82
C GLN A 67 1.46 -13.08 -11.09
N TRP A 68 0.83 -12.80 -12.24
CA TRP A 68 1.12 -13.51 -13.49
C TRP A 68 2.63 -13.62 -13.80
N VAL A 69 3.36 -12.50 -13.79
CA VAL A 69 4.80 -12.51 -14.06
C VAL A 69 5.58 -13.18 -12.92
N TYR A 70 5.28 -12.81 -11.68
CA TYR A 70 6.08 -13.20 -10.52
C TYR A 70 5.82 -14.63 -10.02
N GLY A 71 4.60 -15.12 -10.18
CA GLY A 71 4.12 -16.39 -9.67
C GLY A 71 3.94 -17.46 -10.75
N SER A 72 3.59 -17.09 -11.99
CA SER A 72 3.34 -18.07 -13.06
C SER A 72 4.45 -18.12 -14.12
N VAL A 73 4.87 -16.97 -14.67
CA VAL A 73 5.94 -16.96 -15.70
C VAL A 73 7.31 -17.34 -15.12
N ARG A 74 7.56 -17.02 -13.85
CA ARG A 74 8.74 -17.51 -13.11
C ARG A 74 8.55 -18.90 -12.52
N SER A 75 7.38 -19.52 -12.66
CA SER A 75 7.17 -20.93 -12.33
C SER A 75 7.21 -21.78 -13.59
N ASP A 76 6.79 -23.04 -13.48
CA ASP A 76 6.61 -23.98 -14.57
C ASP A 76 5.17 -24.01 -15.13
N ASP A 77 4.29 -23.10 -14.68
CA ASP A 77 2.87 -23.07 -15.08
C ASP A 77 2.62 -22.35 -16.42
N ALA A 78 3.45 -21.36 -16.76
CA ALA A 78 3.21 -20.49 -17.91
C ALA A 78 4.49 -20.05 -18.62
N TYR A 79 4.38 -19.89 -19.94
CA TYR A 79 5.35 -19.11 -20.73
C TYR A 79 4.91 -17.65 -20.78
N LYS A 80 5.85 -16.72 -21.01
CA LYS A 80 5.53 -15.30 -21.24
C LYS A 80 4.53 -15.10 -22.39
N GLY A 81 4.63 -15.90 -23.44
CA GLY A 81 3.93 -15.67 -24.71
C GLY A 81 4.50 -14.48 -25.49
N GLY A 82 3.64 -13.75 -26.20
CA GLY A 82 4.00 -12.59 -27.03
C GLY A 82 4.56 -12.93 -28.42
N GLY A 83 4.96 -11.89 -29.16
CA GLY A 83 5.45 -12.00 -30.54
C GLY A 83 6.91 -12.47 -30.69
N GLY A 84 7.62 -12.64 -29.58
CA GLY A 84 9.01 -13.11 -29.53
C GLY A 84 9.71 -12.74 -28.23
N ARG A 85 11.02 -13.04 -28.13
CA ARG A 85 11.82 -12.76 -26.91
C ARG A 85 12.01 -11.27 -26.63
N GLY A 86 12.01 -10.44 -27.67
CA GLY A 86 12.14 -8.98 -27.54
C GLY A 86 10.82 -8.26 -27.23
N ASP A 87 9.70 -8.96 -27.30
CA ASP A 87 8.38 -8.42 -26.96
C ASP A 87 8.21 -8.48 -25.44
N VAL A 88 8.42 -7.34 -24.77
CA VAL A 88 8.57 -7.21 -23.32
C VAL A 88 9.72 -8.09 -22.80
N GLY A 89 10.94 -7.75 -23.20
CA GLY A 89 12.16 -8.53 -22.92
C GLY A 89 12.44 -8.70 -21.42
N GLU A 90 11.94 -7.80 -20.57
CA GLU A 90 11.97 -7.88 -19.11
C GLU A 90 11.30 -9.16 -18.60
N ILE A 91 10.15 -9.53 -19.17
CA ILE A 91 9.44 -10.76 -18.79
C ILE A 91 10.18 -12.00 -19.31
N ASP A 92 10.81 -11.95 -20.50
CA ASP A 92 11.63 -13.08 -21.01
C ASP A 92 12.79 -13.36 -20.04
N ARG A 93 13.40 -12.31 -19.49
CA ARG A 93 14.46 -12.44 -18.49
C ARG A 93 13.97 -13.10 -17.19
N TYR A 94 12.75 -12.81 -16.75
CA TYR A 94 12.15 -13.52 -15.61
C TYR A 94 11.91 -14.99 -15.90
N GLU A 95 11.35 -15.33 -17.07
CA GLU A 95 11.13 -16.71 -17.51
C GLU A 95 12.46 -17.50 -17.59
N GLN A 96 13.54 -16.85 -18.03
CA GLN A 96 14.86 -17.47 -18.20
C GLN A 96 15.74 -17.37 -16.94
N TYR A 97 15.23 -16.82 -15.83
CA TYR A 97 15.98 -16.55 -14.60
C TYR A 97 17.27 -15.72 -14.80
N ASN A 98 17.27 -14.83 -15.80
CA ASN A 98 18.38 -13.94 -16.09
C ASN A 98 18.18 -12.57 -15.41
N LEU A 99 18.30 -12.55 -14.08
CA LEU A 99 17.85 -11.42 -13.24
C LEU A 99 18.93 -10.38 -12.92
N THR A 100 20.21 -10.69 -13.14
CA THR A 100 21.34 -9.82 -12.76
C THR A 100 21.93 -9.16 -14.00
N ILE A 101 21.26 -8.13 -14.50
CA ILE A 101 21.64 -7.41 -15.71
C ILE A 101 21.36 -5.91 -15.58
N ALA A 102 21.93 -5.11 -16.46
CA ALA A 102 21.53 -3.71 -16.62
C ALA A 102 20.18 -3.65 -17.36
N ASP A 103 19.21 -2.96 -16.79
CA ASP A 103 17.92 -2.63 -17.42
C ASP A 103 17.63 -1.12 -17.30
N MET A 104 16.51 -0.69 -17.88
CA MET A 104 16.09 0.72 -17.84
C MET A 104 15.49 1.15 -16.50
N GLY A 105 15.36 0.24 -15.53
CA GLY A 105 15.08 0.55 -14.12
C GLY A 105 13.66 0.91 -13.75
N ASP A 106 12.71 1.09 -14.68
CA ASP A 106 11.31 1.44 -14.36
C ASP A 106 10.29 0.51 -15.04
N PHE A 107 10.53 -0.79 -14.96
CA PHE A 107 9.66 -1.80 -15.56
C PHE A 107 9.71 -3.11 -14.76
N MET A 108 8.56 -3.76 -14.54
CA MET A 108 8.40 -4.96 -13.70
C MET A 108 8.85 -4.76 -12.26
N ALA A 109 9.84 -5.50 -11.75
CA ALA A 109 10.14 -5.51 -10.32
C ALA A 109 10.51 -4.11 -9.78
N PRO A 110 11.38 -3.32 -10.43
CA PRO A 110 11.59 -1.93 -10.04
C PRO A 110 10.32 -1.07 -9.97
N ARG A 111 9.43 -1.20 -10.95
CA ARG A 111 8.18 -0.41 -10.99
C ARG A 111 7.18 -0.89 -9.92
N THR A 112 7.01 -2.20 -9.78
CA THR A 112 6.21 -2.84 -8.73
C THR A 112 6.68 -2.45 -7.33
N TRP A 113 8.00 -2.40 -7.11
CA TRP A 113 8.57 -1.88 -5.87
C TRP A 113 8.08 -0.45 -5.62
N THR A 114 8.28 0.44 -6.59
CA THR A 114 7.87 1.84 -6.48
C THR A 114 6.37 1.98 -6.27
N ASP A 115 5.53 1.20 -6.95
CA ASP A 115 4.08 1.32 -6.86
C ASP A 115 3.51 0.81 -5.53
N PHE A 116 4.04 -0.30 -4.97
CA PHE A 116 3.70 -0.68 -3.59
C PHE A 116 4.14 0.39 -2.58
N TYR A 117 5.31 1.02 -2.73
CA TYR A 117 5.72 2.10 -1.83
C TYR A 117 4.88 3.38 -2.01
N LYS A 118 4.38 3.68 -3.21
CA LYS A 118 3.37 4.74 -3.40
C LYS A 118 2.07 4.42 -2.68
N ALA A 119 1.59 3.17 -2.76
CA ALA A 119 0.40 2.75 -2.03
C ALA A 119 0.61 2.84 -0.51
N ILE A 120 1.74 2.34 0.01
CA ILE A 120 2.14 2.47 1.42
C ILE A 120 2.21 3.93 1.86
N SER A 121 2.73 4.83 1.02
CA SER A 121 2.77 6.27 1.33
C SER A 121 1.37 6.85 1.51
N ARG A 122 0.41 6.51 0.65
CA ARG A 122 -1.00 6.92 0.81
C ARG A 122 -1.62 6.37 2.08
N ILE A 123 -1.35 5.10 2.39
CA ILE A 123 -1.85 4.42 3.60
C ILE A 123 -1.29 5.08 4.86
N ASN A 124 0.02 5.31 4.91
CA ASN A 124 0.69 5.95 6.04
C ASN A 124 0.20 7.39 6.23
N PHE A 125 -0.03 8.13 5.15
CA PHE A 125 -0.60 9.48 5.25
C PHE A 125 -2.04 9.47 5.79
N ALA A 126 -2.88 8.53 5.35
CA ALA A 126 -4.22 8.37 5.93
C ALA A 126 -4.16 8.01 7.42
N LEU A 127 -3.24 7.11 7.81
CA LEU A 127 -3.02 6.75 9.21
C LEU A 127 -2.54 7.93 10.05
N SER A 128 -1.59 8.74 9.58
CA SER A 128 -1.10 9.90 10.34
C SER A 128 -2.25 10.87 10.67
N VAL A 129 -3.12 11.14 9.69
CA VAL A 129 -4.27 12.02 9.88
C VAL A 129 -5.29 11.42 10.83
N ILE A 130 -5.66 10.15 10.65
CA ILE A 130 -6.66 9.49 11.49
C ILE A 130 -6.18 9.32 12.93
N ASN A 131 -4.88 9.06 13.13
CA ASN A 131 -4.28 8.90 14.45
C ASN A 131 -4.42 10.18 15.30
N GLU A 132 -4.35 11.35 14.68
CA GLU A 132 -4.47 12.66 15.35
C GLU A 132 -5.91 13.04 15.71
N ILE A 133 -6.92 12.41 15.11
CA ILE A 133 -8.34 12.70 15.44
C ILE A 133 -8.63 12.28 16.88
N PRO A 134 -9.16 13.15 17.77
CA PRO A 134 -9.46 12.78 19.15
C PRO A 134 -10.43 11.59 19.27
N GLU A 135 -10.28 10.79 20.32
CA GLU A 135 -11.21 9.69 20.61
C GLU A 135 -12.65 10.22 20.78
N GLY A 136 -13.61 9.55 20.14
CA GLY A 136 -15.02 9.91 20.17
C GLY A 136 -15.46 10.95 19.13
N GLU A 137 -14.54 11.65 18.46
CA GLU A 137 -14.88 12.59 17.37
C GLU A 137 -15.07 11.87 16.03
N TYR A 138 -14.42 10.73 15.85
CA TYR A 138 -14.58 9.88 14.68
C TYR A 138 -14.96 8.45 15.09
N PRO A 139 -16.26 8.10 15.08
CA PRO A 139 -16.74 6.78 15.53
C PRO A 139 -16.08 5.61 14.81
N GLU A 140 -15.79 5.78 13.52
CA GLU A 140 -15.18 4.73 12.67
C GLU A 140 -13.64 4.71 12.75
N LYS A 141 -13.02 5.47 13.67
CA LYS A 141 -11.56 5.63 13.76
C LYS A 141 -10.82 4.29 13.79
N ILE A 142 -11.18 3.41 14.72
CA ILE A 142 -10.53 2.10 14.89
C ILE A 142 -10.79 1.22 13.66
N LEU A 143 -12.01 1.27 13.10
CA LEU A 143 -12.36 0.50 11.90
C LEU A 143 -11.49 0.91 10.71
N ARG A 144 -11.32 2.21 10.47
CA ARG A 144 -10.47 2.70 9.38
C ARG A 144 -8.99 2.49 9.60
N GLN A 145 -8.51 2.59 10.84
CA GLN A 145 -7.15 2.18 11.17
C GLN A 145 -6.92 0.69 10.84
N ALA A 146 -7.90 -0.17 11.13
CA ALA A 146 -7.84 -1.60 10.85
C ALA A 146 -7.80 -1.88 9.34
N GLU A 147 -8.65 -1.21 8.55
CA GLU A 147 -8.63 -1.27 7.09
C GLU A 147 -7.28 -0.82 6.51
N LEU A 148 -6.76 0.32 6.95
CA LEU A 148 -5.49 0.86 6.49
C LEU A 148 -4.30 -0.05 6.86
N ARG A 149 -4.27 -0.58 8.08
CA ARG A 149 -3.22 -1.53 8.50
C ARG A 149 -3.29 -2.83 7.72
N PHE A 150 -4.49 -3.33 7.39
CA PHE A 150 -4.64 -4.47 6.48
C PHE A 150 -4.01 -4.18 5.11
N LEU A 151 -4.30 -3.03 4.49
CA LEU A 151 -3.74 -2.66 3.18
C LEU A 151 -2.21 -2.50 3.23
N ARG A 152 -1.69 -1.94 4.33
CA ARG A 152 -0.24 -1.81 4.54
C ARG A 152 0.43 -3.17 4.65
N ALA A 153 -0.14 -4.05 5.46
CA ALA A 153 0.35 -5.41 5.62
C ALA A 153 0.29 -6.20 4.31
N HIS A 154 -0.80 -6.07 3.54
CA HIS A 154 -0.90 -6.63 2.19
C HIS A 154 0.25 -6.17 1.31
N SER A 155 0.48 -4.85 1.23
CA SER A 155 1.55 -4.26 0.41
C SER A 155 2.94 -4.77 0.81
N TYR A 156 3.24 -4.79 2.10
CA TYR A 156 4.51 -5.31 2.60
C TYR A 156 4.65 -6.82 2.44
N PHE A 157 3.56 -7.57 2.59
CA PHE A 157 3.54 -9.01 2.34
C PHE A 157 3.92 -9.29 0.88
N MET A 158 3.30 -8.59 -0.09
CA MET A 158 3.62 -8.74 -1.51
C MET A 158 5.07 -8.35 -1.82
N LEU A 159 5.53 -7.20 -1.30
CA LEU A 159 6.93 -6.79 -1.41
C LEU A 159 7.89 -7.85 -0.83
N LYS A 160 7.55 -8.44 0.32
CA LYS A 160 8.41 -9.43 0.98
C LYS A 160 8.44 -10.75 0.21
N LEU A 161 7.34 -11.17 -0.42
CA LEU A 161 7.33 -12.32 -1.32
C LEU A 161 8.23 -12.13 -2.54
N ILE A 162 8.26 -10.92 -3.11
CA ILE A 162 9.02 -10.64 -4.34
C ILE A 162 10.50 -10.40 -4.04
N PHE A 163 10.82 -9.65 -2.97
CA PHE A 163 12.16 -9.11 -2.72
C PHE A 163 12.85 -9.65 -1.47
N LYS A 164 12.11 -10.28 -0.55
CA LYS A 164 12.57 -10.80 0.75
C LYS A 164 13.09 -9.74 1.73
N LYS A 165 14.03 -8.88 1.32
CA LYS A 165 14.64 -7.80 2.11
C LYS A 165 14.08 -6.45 1.67
N ILE A 166 13.28 -5.84 2.53
CA ILE A 166 12.58 -4.59 2.26
C ILE A 166 12.63 -3.67 3.49
N PRO A 167 12.71 -2.34 3.34
CA PRO A 167 12.55 -1.42 4.45
C PRO A 167 11.09 -1.35 4.89
N TYR A 168 10.85 -1.37 6.20
CA TYR A 168 9.50 -1.23 6.78
C TYR A 168 9.29 0.20 7.29
N ILE A 169 8.49 0.96 6.55
CA ILE A 169 8.21 2.38 6.77
C ILE A 169 6.79 2.56 7.31
N THR A 170 6.65 3.34 8.39
CA THR A 170 5.36 3.66 9.02
C THR A 170 5.11 5.16 9.01
N GLU A 171 3.88 5.55 9.33
CA GLU A 171 3.44 6.95 9.47
C GLU A 171 4.16 7.71 10.59
N ASN A 172 4.85 7.01 11.48
CA ASN A 172 5.58 7.61 12.60
C ASN A 172 7.00 8.06 12.25
N LEU A 173 7.48 7.73 11.04
CA LEU A 173 8.83 8.09 10.60
C LEU A 173 8.84 9.45 9.91
N THR A 174 9.83 10.28 10.26
CA THR A 174 10.17 11.50 9.52
C THR A 174 10.81 11.16 8.17
N GLN A 175 10.88 12.15 7.27
CA GLN A 175 11.56 11.99 5.98
C GLN A 175 13.04 11.59 6.13
N GLU A 176 13.74 12.17 7.12
CA GLU A 176 15.13 11.81 7.41
C GLU A 176 15.25 10.36 7.90
N GLU A 177 14.36 9.91 8.78
CA GLU A 177 14.36 8.51 9.25
C GLU A 177 14.02 7.52 8.14
N ILE A 178 13.12 7.87 7.22
CA ILE A 178 12.81 7.07 6.03
C ILE A 178 14.07 6.86 5.19
N GLU A 179 14.84 7.91 4.94
CA GLU A 179 16.09 7.84 4.15
C GLU A 179 17.16 6.96 4.83
N GLN A 180 17.14 6.83 6.15
CA GLN A 180 18.05 5.98 6.93
C GLN A 180 17.49 4.58 7.20
N THR A 181 16.26 4.27 6.78
CA THR A 181 15.63 2.98 7.08
C THR A 181 16.31 1.88 6.27
N SER A 182 16.95 0.95 6.98
CA SER A 182 17.63 -0.20 6.38
C SER A 182 16.62 -1.22 5.83
N ASN A 183 16.98 -1.88 4.73
CA ASN A 183 16.29 -3.06 4.23
C ASN A 183 16.91 -4.38 4.77
N ASP A 184 17.97 -4.30 5.56
CA ASP A 184 18.63 -5.43 6.21
C ASP A 184 18.02 -5.71 7.59
N VAL A 185 16.73 -6.01 7.59
CA VAL A 185 15.97 -6.41 8.77
C VAL A 185 16.02 -7.94 8.88
N ASP A 186 16.11 -8.45 10.10
CA ASP A 186 15.99 -9.90 10.35
C ASP A 186 14.71 -10.45 9.71
N ASN A 187 14.83 -11.60 9.05
CA ASN A 187 13.76 -12.13 8.22
C ASN A 187 12.52 -12.50 9.05
N ASP A 188 12.71 -13.06 10.25
CA ASP A 188 11.61 -13.44 11.12
C ASP A 188 10.99 -12.23 11.81
N ALA A 189 11.82 -11.30 12.27
CA ALA A 189 11.36 -10.03 12.82
C ALA A 189 10.46 -9.28 11.83
N LEU A 190 10.87 -9.20 10.56
CA LEU A 190 10.08 -8.53 9.53
C LEU A 190 8.74 -9.24 9.25
N TRP A 191 8.70 -10.58 9.28
CA TRP A 191 7.43 -11.31 9.20
C TRP A 191 6.51 -10.98 10.38
N ASN A 192 7.06 -10.91 11.61
CA ASN A 192 6.29 -10.55 12.80
C ASN A 192 5.74 -9.12 12.69
N THR A 193 6.54 -8.15 12.24
CA THR A 193 6.09 -6.76 12.07
C THR A 193 4.94 -6.65 11.06
N ILE A 194 5.01 -7.35 9.92
CA ILE A 194 3.89 -7.36 8.96
C ILE A 194 2.65 -8.02 9.56
N ALA A 195 2.85 -9.10 10.34
CA ALA A 195 1.75 -9.80 10.99
C ALA A 195 1.04 -8.97 12.06
N GLU A 196 1.73 -8.05 12.74
CA GLU A 196 1.10 -7.16 13.73
C GLU A 196 0.03 -6.26 13.12
N ASP A 197 0.23 -5.80 11.88
CA ASP A 197 -0.77 -5.04 11.13
C ASP A 197 -1.97 -5.91 10.73
N PHE A 198 -1.74 -7.13 10.25
CA PHE A 198 -2.83 -8.08 9.95
C PHE A 198 -3.59 -8.51 11.21
N LEU A 199 -2.90 -8.73 12.34
CA LEU A 199 -3.53 -9.10 13.60
C LEU A 199 -4.41 -7.95 14.13
N PHE A 200 -3.92 -6.72 14.08
CA PHE A 200 -4.75 -5.57 14.44
C PHE A 200 -5.98 -5.45 13.53
N ALA A 201 -5.81 -5.69 12.23
CA ALA A 201 -6.95 -5.72 11.32
C ALA A 201 -7.94 -6.82 11.70
N TYR A 202 -7.47 -8.03 11.96
CA TYR A 202 -8.30 -9.16 12.39
C TYR A 202 -9.10 -8.85 13.66
N ASP A 203 -8.44 -8.28 14.68
CA ASP A 203 -9.06 -7.99 15.97
C ASP A 203 -10.14 -6.89 15.88
N ASN A 204 -10.05 -5.99 14.90
CA ASN A 204 -10.84 -4.74 14.85
C ASN A 204 -11.77 -4.62 13.64
N LEU A 205 -11.61 -5.44 12.60
CA LEU A 205 -12.54 -5.50 11.48
C LEU A 205 -13.80 -6.32 11.85
N PRO A 206 -14.97 -5.96 11.31
CA PRO A 206 -16.18 -6.77 11.44
C PRO A 206 -16.08 -8.03 10.57
N GLN A 207 -16.94 -9.03 10.85
CA GLN A 207 -16.99 -10.26 10.06
C GLN A 207 -17.37 -10.04 8.59
N SER A 208 -18.04 -8.93 8.28
CA SER A 208 -18.42 -8.52 6.94
C SER A 208 -18.55 -7.00 6.89
N GLN A 209 -18.38 -6.42 5.70
CA GLN A 209 -18.56 -4.98 5.44
C GLN A 209 -19.69 -4.75 4.44
N ASP A 210 -20.41 -3.64 4.57
CA ASP A 210 -21.46 -3.25 3.60
C ASP A 210 -20.88 -2.94 2.21
N GLN A 211 -19.65 -2.41 2.18
CA GLN A 211 -18.92 -2.13 0.95
C GLN A 211 -17.97 -3.29 0.64
N VAL A 212 -18.34 -4.12 -0.33
CA VAL A 212 -17.66 -5.39 -0.68
C VAL A 212 -16.16 -5.27 -1.00
N GLY A 213 -15.68 -4.09 -1.43
CA GLY A 213 -14.26 -3.85 -1.69
C GLY A 213 -13.42 -3.60 -0.43
N ARG A 214 -14.06 -3.29 0.71
CA ARG A 214 -13.35 -3.09 1.98
C ARG A 214 -12.94 -4.43 2.57
N ALA A 215 -11.78 -4.41 3.22
CA ALA A 215 -11.30 -5.58 3.93
C ALA A 215 -12.19 -5.82 5.17
N ASP A 216 -12.52 -7.08 5.41
CA ASP A 216 -13.23 -7.54 6.59
C ASP A 216 -12.34 -8.49 7.42
N ARG A 217 -12.89 -9.05 8.49
CA ARG A 217 -12.16 -10.00 9.34
C ARG A 217 -11.79 -11.29 8.61
N ASN A 218 -12.59 -11.77 7.66
CA ASN A 218 -12.25 -12.95 6.86
C ASN A 218 -10.97 -12.69 6.06
N ALA A 219 -10.87 -11.52 5.42
CA ALA A 219 -9.69 -11.11 4.67
C ALA A 219 -8.45 -11.05 5.57
N ALA A 220 -8.56 -10.42 6.74
CA ALA A 220 -7.45 -10.33 7.69
C ALA A 220 -7.02 -11.71 8.21
N ALA A 221 -7.97 -12.58 8.57
CA ALA A 221 -7.69 -13.95 9.03
C ALA A 221 -7.00 -14.78 7.93
N ALA A 222 -7.51 -14.74 6.69
CA ALA A 222 -6.94 -15.45 5.57
C ALA A 222 -5.51 -14.98 5.24
N TYR A 223 -5.26 -13.67 5.26
CA TYR A 223 -3.91 -13.12 5.04
C TYR A 223 -2.95 -13.42 6.19
N LEU A 224 -3.42 -13.39 7.45
CA LEU A 224 -2.61 -13.73 8.61
C LEU A 224 -2.21 -15.21 8.58
N ALA A 225 -3.15 -16.11 8.28
CA ALA A 225 -2.87 -17.52 8.04
C ALA A 225 -1.84 -17.71 6.90
N LYS A 226 -2.05 -17.03 5.76
CA LYS A 226 -1.11 -17.11 4.63
C LYS A 226 0.28 -16.64 5.03
N LEU A 227 0.40 -15.53 5.74
CA LEU A 227 1.68 -15.03 6.25
C LEU A 227 2.34 -16.03 7.19
N ARG A 228 1.61 -16.56 8.18
CA ARG A 228 2.13 -17.54 9.13
C ARG A 228 2.60 -18.81 8.44
N LEU A 229 1.93 -19.24 7.38
CA LEU A 229 2.37 -20.36 6.56
C LEU A 229 3.73 -20.08 5.90
N PHE A 230 3.93 -18.89 5.30
CA PHE A 230 5.25 -18.51 4.77
C PHE A 230 6.31 -18.43 5.87
N GLN A 231 5.96 -17.88 7.02
CA GLN A 231 6.87 -17.68 8.15
C GLN A 231 7.24 -18.98 8.86
N ALA A 232 6.40 -20.02 8.80
CA ALA A 232 6.68 -21.32 9.40
C ALA A 232 7.90 -22.01 8.77
N TYR A 233 8.22 -21.71 7.51
CA TYR A 233 9.37 -22.26 6.79
C TYR A 233 10.60 -21.36 7.00
N GLU A 234 11.30 -21.57 8.10
CA GLU A 234 12.45 -20.76 8.52
C GLU A 234 13.64 -21.02 7.58
N GLN A 235 14.28 -19.94 7.11
CA GLN A 235 15.35 -19.99 6.12
C GLN A 235 16.67 -19.43 6.65
N ASN A 236 17.78 -20.01 6.23
CA ASN A 236 19.12 -19.43 6.42
C ASN A 236 19.44 -18.32 5.39
N ASP A 237 20.63 -17.73 5.50
CA ASP A 237 21.12 -16.70 4.59
C ASP A 237 21.25 -17.17 3.14
N GLN A 238 21.43 -18.48 2.91
CA GLN A 238 21.45 -19.12 1.59
C GLN A 238 20.05 -19.50 1.09
N HIS A 239 19.00 -19.06 1.78
CA HIS A 239 17.59 -19.25 1.43
C HIS A 239 17.11 -20.71 1.49
N GLN A 240 17.88 -21.58 2.15
CA GLN A 240 17.48 -22.96 2.38
C GLN A 240 16.55 -23.02 3.59
N VAL A 241 15.46 -23.77 3.49
CA VAL A 241 14.60 -24.06 4.66
C VAL A 241 15.41 -24.92 5.63
N THR A 242 15.62 -24.42 6.84
CA THR A 242 16.40 -25.09 7.89
C THR A 242 15.53 -25.69 9.00
N ASN A 243 14.31 -25.18 9.16
CA ASN A 243 13.36 -25.64 10.16
C ASN A 243 11.92 -25.37 9.69
N ILE A 244 10.97 -26.14 10.22
CA ILE A 244 9.54 -25.91 10.03
C ILE A 244 8.92 -25.72 11.42
N ASN A 245 8.42 -24.52 11.69
CA ASN A 245 7.87 -24.14 12.98
C ASN A 245 6.43 -24.61 13.13
N THR A 246 6.22 -25.66 13.93
CA THR A 246 4.89 -26.28 14.11
C THR A 246 3.90 -25.36 14.84
N SER A 247 4.36 -24.53 15.77
CA SER A 247 3.49 -23.58 16.49
C SER A 247 2.85 -22.57 15.53
N ARG A 248 3.62 -22.11 14.52
CA ARG A 248 3.08 -21.23 13.47
C ARG A 248 2.11 -21.95 12.56
N LEU A 249 2.30 -23.25 12.31
CA LEU A 249 1.34 -24.05 11.55
C LEU A 249 0.04 -24.27 12.34
N GLU A 250 0.09 -24.32 13.67
CA GLU A 250 -1.11 -24.33 14.51
C GLU A 250 -1.85 -22.98 14.41
N GLU A 251 -1.14 -21.84 14.46
CA GLU A 251 -1.73 -20.51 14.20
C GLU A 251 -2.39 -20.43 12.80
N VAL A 252 -1.81 -21.06 11.77
CA VAL A 252 -2.43 -21.13 10.43
C VAL A 252 -3.82 -21.77 10.51
N ILE A 253 -3.95 -22.89 11.24
CA ILE A 253 -5.23 -23.59 11.39
C ILE A 253 -6.21 -22.70 12.16
N GLU A 254 -5.78 -22.09 13.26
CA GLU A 254 -6.61 -21.20 14.08
C GLU A 254 -7.22 -20.06 13.24
N TYR A 255 -6.43 -19.37 12.43
CA TYR A 255 -6.96 -18.27 11.61
C TYR A 255 -7.75 -18.74 10.38
N VAL A 256 -7.43 -19.89 9.79
CA VAL A 256 -8.24 -20.45 8.68
C VAL A 256 -9.64 -20.85 9.18
N ASP A 257 -9.75 -21.40 10.38
CA ASP A 257 -11.04 -21.83 10.95
C ASP A 257 -12.00 -20.65 11.23
N GLU A 258 -11.49 -19.42 11.30
CA GLU A 258 -12.27 -18.19 11.46
C GLU A 258 -12.83 -17.63 10.14
N VAL A 259 -12.37 -18.14 8.99
CA VAL A 259 -12.83 -17.69 7.67
C VAL A 259 -14.19 -18.32 7.35
N THR A 260 -15.21 -17.48 7.18
CA THR A 260 -16.60 -17.89 6.96
C THR A 260 -17.05 -17.94 5.49
N ALA A 261 -16.11 -17.89 4.56
CA ALA A 261 -16.37 -17.97 3.11
C ALA A 261 -16.83 -19.39 2.68
N SER A 262 -17.36 -19.50 1.46
CA SER A 262 -17.76 -20.80 0.90
C SER A 262 -17.43 -20.89 -0.58
N LEU A 263 -17.27 -22.11 -1.09
CA LEU A 263 -16.95 -22.33 -2.50
C LEU A 263 -18.10 -21.90 -3.40
N GLN A 264 -17.77 -21.43 -4.60
CA GLN A 264 -18.77 -21.27 -5.64
C GLN A 264 -19.37 -22.64 -6.02
N PRO A 265 -20.66 -22.69 -6.40
CA PRO A 265 -21.25 -23.89 -6.98
C PRO A 265 -20.55 -24.35 -8.26
N ASP A 266 -20.06 -23.40 -9.05
CA ASP A 266 -19.28 -23.64 -10.26
C ASP A 266 -17.95 -22.87 -10.21
N PHE A 267 -16.84 -23.59 -10.42
CA PHE A 267 -15.49 -23.02 -10.39
C PHE A 267 -15.31 -21.83 -11.36
N GLY A 268 -15.99 -21.87 -12.51
CA GLY A 268 -15.93 -20.82 -13.52
C GLY A 268 -16.48 -19.48 -13.05
N GLU A 269 -17.40 -19.46 -12.09
CA GLU A 269 -18.03 -18.24 -11.57
C GLU A 269 -17.01 -17.29 -10.92
N ASN A 270 -15.88 -17.79 -10.41
CA ASN A 270 -14.80 -16.94 -9.88
C ASN A 270 -14.11 -16.08 -10.95
N PHE A 271 -14.29 -16.39 -12.23
CA PHE A 271 -13.56 -15.77 -13.35
C PHE A 271 -14.49 -15.20 -14.42
N LEU A 272 -15.79 -15.13 -14.14
CA LEU A 272 -16.81 -14.65 -15.07
C LEU A 272 -17.38 -13.31 -14.62
N ASP A 273 -17.50 -12.39 -15.58
CA ASP A 273 -18.23 -11.14 -15.41
C ASP A 273 -19.68 -11.40 -14.95
N GLY A 274 -20.15 -10.61 -13.99
CA GLY A 274 -21.47 -10.74 -13.38
C GLY A 274 -21.55 -11.71 -12.19
N PHE A 275 -20.44 -12.38 -11.84
CA PHE A 275 -20.31 -13.23 -10.63
C PHE A 275 -19.27 -12.68 -9.64
N ASP A 276 -18.87 -11.41 -9.81
CA ASP A 276 -17.96 -10.72 -8.90
C ASP A 276 -18.49 -10.72 -7.46
N ASN A 277 -17.57 -10.69 -6.49
CA ASN A 277 -17.90 -10.63 -5.06
C ASN A 277 -18.80 -11.78 -4.58
N GLY A 278 -18.69 -12.94 -5.23
CA GLY A 278 -19.38 -14.16 -4.80
C GLY A 278 -18.80 -14.76 -3.50
N PRO A 279 -19.41 -15.86 -3.00
CA PRO A 279 -19.07 -16.44 -1.69
C PRO A 279 -17.62 -16.91 -1.51
N GLU A 280 -16.89 -17.16 -2.60
CA GLU A 280 -15.48 -17.58 -2.59
C GLU A 280 -14.52 -16.38 -2.67
N SER A 281 -15.03 -15.19 -2.98
CA SER A 281 -14.27 -13.94 -3.02
C SER A 281 -14.12 -13.33 -1.63
N ILE A 282 -13.11 -13.77 -0.87
CA ILE A 282 -12.81 -13.25 0.48
C ILE A 282 -12.44 -11.77 0.46
N TRP A 283 -11.57 -11.35 -0.46
CA TRP A 283 -11.25 -9.94 -0.70
C TRP A 283 -10.74 -9.77 -2.13
N ALA A 284 -11.23 -8.73 -2.82
CA ALA A 284 -10.86 -8.44 -4.19
C ALA A 284 -10.72 -6.93 -4.40
N ALA A 285 -9.69 -6.54 -5.17
CA ALA A 285 -9.62 -5.20 -5.73
C ALA A 285 -10.81 -4.99 -6.67
N GLN A 286 -11.49 -3.86 -6.54
CA GLN A 286 -12.68 -3.55 -7.33
C GLN A 286 -12.26 -2.71 -8.54
N PHE A 287 -12.59 -3.20 -9.73
CA PHE A 287 -12.41 -2.48 -10.98
C PHE A 287 -13.76 -2.02 -11.53
N SER A 288 -13.76 -0.91 -12.25
CA SER A 288 -14.97 -0.41 -12.88
C SER A 288 -14.68 0.14 -14.28
N ILE A 289 -15.73 0.38 -15.06
CA ILE A 289 -15.59 0.93 -16.41
C ILE A 289 -15.85 2.45 -16.33
N ASN A 290 -14.86 3.25 -16.75
CA ASN A 290 -14.87 4.72 -16.80
C ASN A 290 -14.77 5.43 -15.44
N ASP A 291 -13.90 4.97 -14.55
CA ASP A 291 -13.50 5.68 -13.33
C ASP A 291 -12.39 6.74 -13.55
#